data_AF-A0A6N2AHQ3-F1
#
_entry.id   AF-A0A6N2AHQ3-F1
#
_cell.length_a   1.000
_cell.length_b   1.000
_cell.length_c   1.000
_cell.angle_alpha   90.00
_cell.angle_beta   90.00
_cell.angle_gamma   90.00
#
_symmetry.space_group_name_H-M   'P 1'
#
loop_
_entity.id
_entity.type
_entity.pdbx_description
1 polymer ?
#
loop_
_entity_poly.entity_id
_entity_poly.type
_entity_poly.pdbx_seq_one_letter_code
_entity_poly.pdbx_strand_id
1 'polypeptide(L)'
;MAEIVYDFFPFMRVYKDGRIERLMGEGFVPPESDPETGVQIKDVQIDPQINLSARLYLPKNVDTVEKIPLFVYFHGGGFVIESAYSPSYHKHISKVAAEAKVVIVSVNYRLAPEYLLPIAYEDSWLALKWVASHANGDDGHEPWLKDHADFNRLFLGGDSAGGNIAHHIAIRVGLEKLDSMKLNGIFLACPFFWGKDPIDGEGEKLVVIEKLWLFVNPNSSGLDDPLINPVKDPNLSSLGCDKVVVYVAGKDVLRFRGLYYKEVLEKSGWLGTVEVVEAKDEAHVFYLSATETENAM
;
A
#
# COMPACT_ATOMS: atom_id res chain seq x y z
N MET A 1 7.37 -30.76 -20.55
CA MET A 1 6.71 -29.60 -19.88
C MET A 1 7.73 -28.99 -18.93
N ALA A 2 7.80 -27.66 -18.83
CA ALA A 2 8.68 -26.99 -17.88
C ALA A 2 8.23 -27.30 -16.44
N GLU A 3 9.16 -27.65 -15.55
CA GLU A 3 8.91 -28.03 -14.16
C GLU A 3 8.62 -26.77 -13.32
N ILE A 4 7.51 -26.74 -12.58
CA ILE A 4 7.14 -25.66 -11.65
C ILE A 4 7.87 -25.90 -10.32
N VAL A 5 8.61 -24.90 -9.84
CA VAL A 5 9.31 -24.94 -8.54
C VAL A 5 8.50 -24.24 -7.46
N TYR A 6 7.81 -23.14 -7.81
CA TYR A 6 6.89 -22.46 -6.91
C TYR A 6 5.55 -22.24 -7.61
N ASP A 7 4.47 -22.67 -6.96
CA ASP A 7 3.10 -22.44 -7.40
C ASP A 7 2.37 -21.59 -6.34
N PHE A 8 2.13 -20.33 -6.69
CA PHE A 8 1.39 -19.36 -5.88
C PHE A 8 0.04 -19.05 -6.51
N PHE A 9 -0.61 -20.02 -7.16
CA PHE A 9 -1.95 -19.85 -7.71
C PHE A 9 -2.90 -19.21 -6.67
N PRO A 10 -3.67 -18.17 -7.05
CA PRO A 10 -3.89 -17.67 -8.42
C PRO A 10 -2.91 -16.59 -8.91
N PHE A 11 -1.89 -16.22 -8.15
CA PHE A 11 -1.05 -15.05 -8.45
C PHE A 11 -0.01 -15.33 -9.54
N MET A 12 0.83 -16.35 -9.33
CA MET A 12 2.06 -16.53 -10.10
C MET A 12 2.57 -17.98 -10.03
N ARG A 13 3.33 -18.39 -11.04
CA ARG A 13 4.18 -19.59 -11.05
C ARG A 13 5.62 -19.24 -11.39
N VAL A 14 6.55 -19.98 -10.79
CA VAL A 14 7.99 -19.90 -11.09
C VAL A 14 8.48 -21.26 -11.54
N TYR A 15 9.13 -21.29 -12.69
CA TYR A 15 9.62 -22.51 -13.33
C TYR A 15 11.12 -22.69 -13.09
N LYS A 16 11.58 -23.94 -13.16
CA LYS A 16 12.97 -24.33 -12.90
C LYS A 16 13.98 -23.71 -13.88
N ASP A 17 13.52 -23.35 -15.07
CA ASP A 17 14.30 -22.65 -16.09
C ASP A 17 14.39 -21.13 -15.87
N GLY A 18 13.83 -20.62 -14.77
CA GLY A 18 13.82 -19.20 -14.41
C GLY A 18 12.64 -18.42 -14.99
N ARG A 19 11.76 -19.05 -15.78
CA ARG A 19 10.55 -18.38 -16.28
C ARG A 19 9.62 -18.04 -15.11
N ILE A 20 9.09 -16.82 -15.15
CA ILE A 20 8.05 -16.33 -14.24
C ILE A 20 6.77 -16.16 -15.07
N GLU A 21 5.66 -16.66 -14.57
CA GLU A 21 4.35 -16.52 -15.17
C GLU A 21 3.41 -15.91 -14.13
N ARG A 22 3.06 -14.63 -14.31
CA ARG A 22 1.99 -14.00 -13.53
C ARG A 22 0.66 -14.41 -14.16
N LEU A 23 -0.23 -14.98 -13.36
CA LEU A 23 -1.51 -15.51 -13.82
C LEU A 23 -2.64 -14.47 -13.70
N MET A 24 -2.39 -13.39 -12.95
CA MET A 24 -3.29 -12.25 -12.78
C MET A 24 -2.48 -10.98 -12.45
N GLY A 25 -3.15 -9.83 -12.43
CA GLY A 25 -2.57 -8.56 -12.03
C GLY A 25 -1.60 -7.92 -13.04
N GLU A 26 -1.61 -8.38 -14.29
CA GLU A 26 -0.85 -7.76 -15.41
C GLU A 26 -1.72 -6.81 -16.26
N GLY A 27 -2.93 -6.50 -15.80
CA GLY A 27 -3.80 -5.55 -16.48
C GLY A 27 -3.19 -4.15 -16.51
N PHE A 28 -3.43 -3.43 -17.60
CA PHE A 28 -2.98 -2.06 -17.79
C PHE A 28 -4.12 -1.21 -18.36
N VAL A 29 -4.34 -0.03 -17.78
CA VAL A 29 -5.15 1.03 -18.37
C VAL A 29 -4.32 2.30 -18.54
N PRO A 30 -4.44 3.01 -19.68
CA PRO A 30 -3.76 4.29 -19.88
C PRO A 30 -4.28 5.35 -18.88
N PRO A 31 -3.50 6.39 -18.60
CA PRO A 31 -3.90 7.45 -17.68
C PRO A 31 -4.86 8.44 -18.36
N GLU A 32 -6.06 7.97 -18.68
CA GLU A 32 -7.13 8.79 -19.22
C GLU A 32 -7.95 9.38 -18.07
N SER A 33 -8.53 10.57 -18.27
CA SER A 33 -9.43 11.15 -17.26
C SER A 33 -10.65 10.25 -17.08
N ASP A 34 -11.08 10.07 -15.83
CA ASP A 34 -12.23 9.25 -15.50
C ASP A 34 -13.51 9.95 -15.96
N PRO A 35 -14.30 9.36 -16.88
CA PRO A 35 -15.50 9.98 -17.40
C PRO A 35 -16.64 10.06 -16.36
N GLU A 36 -16.65 9.19 -15.35
CA GLU A 36 -17.69 9.15 -14.31
C GLU A 36 -17.42 10.20 -13.24
N THR A 37 -16.19 10.27 -12.75
CA THR A 37 -15.82 11.17 -11.64
C THR A 37 -15.24 12.50 -12.10
N GLY A 38 -14.77 12.57 -13.35
CA GLY A 38 -14.06 13.73 -13.90
C GLY A 38 -12.64 13.91 -13.36
N VAL A 39 -12.11 12.94 -12.61
CA VAL A 39 -10.75 12.95 -12.07
C VAL A 39 -9.75 12.95 -13.21
N GLN A 40 -8.78 13.85 -13.14
CA GLN A 40 -7.67 13.91 -14.08
C GLN A 40 -6.59 12.95 -13.63
N ILE A 41 -6.05 12.19 -14.58
CA ILE A 41 -5.09 11.11 -14.30
C ILE A 41 -3.88 11.29 -15.21
N LYS A 42 -2.68 11.09 -14.67
CA LYS A 42 -1.43 11.04 -15.45
C LYS A 42 -0.40 10.13 -14.80
N ASP A 43 0.52 9.60 -15.60
CA ASP A 43 1.67 8.85 -15.11
C ASP A 43 2.90 9.76 -15.03
N VAL A 44 3.72 9.58 -13.99
CA VAL A 44 4.96 10.34 -13.78
C VAL A 44 6.12 9.40 -13.49
N GLN A 45 7.31 9.80 -13.95
CA GLN A 45 8.55 9.10 -13.62
C GLN A 45 9.14 9.70 -12.34
N ILE A 46 9.36 8.87 -11.33
CA ILE A 46 9.99 9.25 -10.06
C ILE A 46 11.50 9.09 -10.18
N ASP A 47 11.95 7.92 -10.63
CA ASP A 47 13.36 7.63 -10.89
C ASP A 47 13.50 6.83 -12.20
N PRO A 48 14.05 7.43 -13.27
CA PRO A 48 14.28 6.75 -14.54
C PRO A 48 15.29 5.59 -14.46
N GLN A 49 16.26 5.62 -13.54
CA GLN A 49 17.36 4.63 -13.49
C GLN A 49 16.88 3.26 -13.04
N ILE A 50 15.90 3.24 -12.15
CA ILE A 50 15.28 2.01 -11.61
C ILE A 50 13.87 1.79 -12.15
N ASN A 51 13.43 2.61 -13.10
CA ASN A 51 12.09 2.61 -13.66
C ASN A 51 10.97 2.79 -12.60
N LEU A 52 11.24 3.53 -11.52
CA LEU A 52 10.24 3.85 -10.49
C LEU A 52 9.33 4.97 -11.00
N SER A 53 8.04 4.73 -10.92
CA SER A 53 6.98 5.59 -11.45
C SER A 53 5.78 5.62 -10.51
N ALA A 54 4.87 6.54 -10.77
CA ALA A 54 3.59 6.61 -10.08
C ALA A 54 2.48 7.09 -11.01
N ARG A 55 1.25 6.75 -10.66
CA ARG A 55 0.04 7.33 -11.25
C ARG A 55 -0.53 8.39 -10.33
N LEU A 56 -0.75 9.59 -10.86
CA LEU A 56 -1.34 10.72 -10.15
C LEU A 56 -2.82 10.83 -10.46
N TYR A 57 -3.61 11.19 -9.43
CA TYR A 57 -5.04 11.47 -9.54
C TYR A 57 -5.31 12.86 -8.95
N LEU A 58 -5.94 13.73 -9.74
CA LEU A 58 -6.34 15.07 -9.33
C LEU A 58 -7.87 15.19 -9.48
N PRO A 59 -8.63 15.37 -8.39
CA PRO A 59 -10.07 15.57 -8.47
C PRO A 59 -10.43 16.84 -9.24
N LYS A 60 -11.61 16.86 -9.84
CA LYS A 60 -12.10 18.00 -10.61
C LYS A 60 -12.44 19.19 -9.71
N ASN A 61 -12.35 20.40 -10.26
CA ASN A 61 -12.76 21.66 -9.60
C ASN A 61 -12.01 21.97 -8.29
N VAL A 62 -10.76 21.52 -8.16
CA VAL A 62 -9.89 21.98 -7.08
C VAL A 62 -9.52 23.43 -7.39
N ASP A 63 -9.97 24.34 -6.54
CA ASP A 63 -9.57 25.74 -6.60
C ASP A 63 -8.05 25.83 -6.45
N THR A 64 -7.36 26.56 -7.32
CA THR A 64 -5.90 26.74 -7.23
C THR A 64 -5.49 27.56 -6.01
N VAL A 65 -6.45 28.18 -5.31
CA VAL A 65 -6.22 28.94 -4.08
C VAL A 65 -6.22 28.04 -2.83
N GLU A 66 -6.99 26.94 -2.82
CA GLU A 66 -7.11 26.04 -1.66
C GLU A 66 -6.46 24.69 -1.93
N LYS A 67 -5.34 24.43 -1.26
CA LYS A 67 -4.67 23.14 -1.30
C LYS A 67 -5.48 22.07 -0.56
N ILE A 68 -5.59 20.89 -1.15
CA ILE A 68 -6.35 19.75 -0.64
C ILE A 68 -5.40 18.65 -0.11
N PRO A 69 -5.89 17.69 0.71
CA PRO A 69 -5.04 16.64 1.25
C PRO A 69 -4.31 15.84 0.19
N LEU A 70 -3.17 15.28 0.60
CA LEU A 70 -2.35 14.40 -0.21
C LEU A 70 -2.42 12.98 0.32
N PHE A 71 -2.67 12.02 -0.57
CA PHE A 71 -2.72 10.61 -0.23
C PHE A 71 -1.71 9.83 -1.07
N VAL A 72 -0.73 9.20 -0.44
CA VAL A 72 0.22 8.31 -1.13
C VAL A 72 -0.25 6.87 -0.94
N TYR A 73 -0.56 6.20 -2.03
CA TYR A 73 -1.15 4.87 -2.03
C TYR A 73 -0.17 3.82 -2.56
N PHE A 74 -0.11 2.68 -1.88
CA PHE A 74 0.66 1.50 -2.28
C PHE A 74 -0.32 0.37 -2.56
N HIS A 75 -0.28 -0.18 -3.77
CA HIS A 75 -1.16 -1.29 -4.14
C HIS A 75 -0.77 -2.59 -3.43
N GLY A 76 -1.70 -3.53 -3.31
CA GLY A 76 -1.48 -4.88 -2.82
C GLY A 76 -0.96 -5.83 -3.88
N GLY A 77 -1.34 -7.11 -3.79
CA GLY A 77 -0.86 -8.14 -4.72
C GLY A 77 0.31 -8.98 -4.20
N GLY A 78 0.48 -9.08 -2.88
CA GLY A 78 1.45 -9.97 -2.25
C GLY A 78 2.91 -9.69 -2.62
N PHE A 79 3.22 -8.44 -3.00
CA PHE A 79 4.51 -7.99 -3.54
C PHE A 79 4.90 -8.59 -4.90
N VAL A 80 4.00 -9.33 -5.57
CA VAL A 80 4.34 -10.12 -6.77
C VAL A 80 3.49 -9.82 -7.99
N ILE A 81 2.30 -9.21 -7.82
CA ILE A 81 1.37 -8.87 -8.92
C ILE A 81 0.80 -7.47 -8.71
N GLU A 82 -0.04 -7.05 -9.67
CA GLU A 82 -0.71 -5.75 -9.73
C GLU A 82 0.28 -4.61 -10.00
N SER A 83 -0.27 -3.42 -10.25
CA SER A 83 0.50 -2.21 -10.53
C SER A 83 -0.36 -0.98 -10.22
N ALA A 84 0.27 0.20 -10.17
CA ALA A 84 -0.48 1.47 -10.15
C ALA A 84 -1.36 1.67 -11.40
N TYR A 85 -1.15 0.85 -12.44
CA TYR A 85 -1.84 0.92 -13.74
C TYR A 85 -2.94 -0.14 -13.88
N SER A 86 -3.13 -0.98 -12.87
CA SER A 86 -4.13 -2.04 -12.89
C SER A 86 -5.54 -1.47 -13.05
N PRO A 87 -6.42 -2.07 -13.87
CA PRO A 87 -7.77 -1.57 -14.11
C PRO A 87 -8.61 -1.44 -12.82
N SER A 88 -8.49 -2.39 -11.90
CA SER A 88 -9.26 -2.42 -10.66
C SER A 88 -8.81 -1.31 -9.69
N TYR A 89 -7.49 -1.17 -9.50
CA TYR A 89 -6.91 -0.08 -8.74
C TYR A 89 -7.21 1.27 -9.38
N HIS A 90 -7.07 1.39 -10.70
CA HIS A 90 -7.33 2.63 -11.41
C HIS A 90 -8.75 3.15 -11.13
N LYS A 91 -9.76 2.28 -11.29
CA LYS A 91 -11.16 2.63 -11.03
C LYS A 91 -11.39 3.01 -9.56
N HIS A 92 -10.91 2.18 -8.63
CA HIS A 92 -11.12 2.40 -7.20
C HIS A 92 -10.44 3.69 -6.71
N ILE A 93 -9.17 3.89 -7.04
CA ILE A 93 -8.39 5.06 -6.62
C ILE A 93 -8.92 6.35 -7.24
N SER A 94 -9.42 6.31 -8.48
CA SER A 94 -10.12 7.45 -9.07
C SER A 94 -11.35 7.84 -8.24
N LYS A 95 -12.19 6.87 -7.85
CA LYS A 95 -13.34 7.11 -6.97
C LYS A 95 -12.93 7.70 -5.62
N VAL A 96 -11.90 7.15 -4.98
CA VAL A 96 -11.36 7.68 -3.71
C VAL A 96 -10.88 9.14 -3.87
N ALA A 97 -10.17 9.47 -4.95
CA ALA A 97 -9.71 10.84 -5.21
C ALA A 97 -10.89 11.82 -5.29
N ALA A 98 -11.97 11.42 -5.97
CA ALA A 98 -13.17 12.23 -6.15
C ALA A 98 -13.95 12.43 -4.84
N GLU A 99 -14.21 11.35 -4.11
CA GLU A 99 -15.07 11.35 -2.92
C GLU A 99 -14.37 11.99 -1.71
N ALA A 100 -13.10 11.64 -1.48
CA ALA A 100 -12.32 12.21 -0.39
C ALA A 100 -11.74 13.61 -0.73
N LYS A 101 -11.84 14.04 -2.00
CA LYS A 101 -11.27 15.28 -2.53
C LYS A 101 -9.78 15.41 -2.17
N VAL A 102 -9.00 14.42 -2.61
CA VAL A 102 -7.56 14.34 -2.32
C VAL A 102 -6.75 14.19 -3.60
N VAL A 103 -5.54 14.77 -3.63
CA VAL A 103 -4.55 14.41 -4.65
C VAL A 103 -3.98 13.04 -4.27
N ILE A 104 -3.94 12.09 -5.20
CA ILE A 104 -3.38 10.76 -4.94
C ILE A 104 -2.11 10.54 -5.74
N VAL A 105 -1.09 9.98 -5.09
CA VAL A 105 0.12 9.43 -5.71
C VAL A 105 0.08 7.90 -5.52
N SER A 106 -0.32 7.16 -6.55
CA SER A 106 -0.32 5.68 -6.53
C SER A 106 1.03 5.16 -7.01
N VAL A 107 1.82 4.60 -6.10
CA VAL A 107 3.22 4.24 -6.35
C VAL A 107 3.32 2.90 -7.08
N ASN A 108 4.08 2.85 -8.17
CA ASN A 108 4.35 1.64 -8.93
C ASN A 108 5.69 1.01 -8.51
N TYR A 109 5.73 0.47 -7.28
CA TYR A 109 6.93 -0.14 -6.72
C TYR A 109 7.31 -1.44 -7.45
N ARG A 110 8.59 -1.81 -7.44
CA ARG A 110 9.06 -3.02 -8.12
C ARG A 110 8.67 -4.31 -7.39
N LEU A 111 8.36 -5.34 -8.17
CA LEU A 111 7.79 -6.60 -7.69
C LEU A 111 8.82 -7.72 -7.59
N ALA A 112 8.57 -8.64 -6.66
CA ALA A 112 9.21 -9.93 -6.62
C ALA A 112 8.65 -10.85 -7.73
N PRO A 113 9.43 -11.86 -8.16
CA PRO A 113 10.79 -12.19 -7.72
C PRO A 113 11.93 -11.43 -8.42
N GLU A 114 11.64 -10.62 -9.44
CA GLU A 114 12.65 -9.82 -10.14
C GLU A 114 13.35 -8.86 -9.17
N TYR A 115 12.61 -8.32 -8.20
CA TYR A 115 13.09 -7.44 -7.15
C TYR A 115 12.54 -7.89 -5.78
N LEU A 116 13.33 -8.71 -5.08
CA LEU A 116 12.99 -9.22 -3.76
C LEU A 116 12.94 -8.10 -2.70
N LEU A 117 12.26 -8.35 -1.57
CA LEU A 117 12.28 -7.45 -0.43
C LEU A 117 13.72 -7.28 0.10
N PRO A 118 14.11 -6.06 0.53
CA PRO A 118 13.24 -4.91 0.85
C PRO A 118 13.01 -3.90 -0.30
N ILE A 119 13.25 -4.24 -1.57
CA ILE A 119 13.21 -3.26 -2.68
C ILE A 119 11.87 -2.51 -2.76
N ALA A 120 10.73 -3.17 -2.55
CA ALA A 120 9.42 -2.49 -2.55
C ALA A 120 9.32 -1.38 -1.48
N TYR A 121 9.93 -1.57 -0.30
CA TYR A 121 9.97 -0.54 0.75
C TYR A 121 10.94 0.60 0.39
N GLU A 122 12.09 0.29 -0.21
CA GLU A 122 13.03 1.32 -0.65
C GLU A 122 12.47 2.18 -1.79
N ASP A 123 11.78 1.56 -2.74
CA ASP A 123 11.06 2.25 -3.81
C ASP A 123 9.97 3.16 -3.24
N SER A 124 9.21 2.66 -2.28
CA SER A 124 8.14 3.42 -1.61
C SER A 124 8.68 4.59 -0.79
N TRP A 125 9.82 4.42 -0.13
CA TRP A 125 10.50 5.51 0.57
C TRP A 125 11.06 6.55 -0.40
N LEU A 126 11.66 6.11 -1.51
CA LEU A 126 12.15 7.01 -2.56
C LEU A 126 11.00 7.81 -3.17
N ALA A 127 9.85 7.18 -3.43
CA ALA A 127 8.65 7.84 -3.89
C ALA A 127 8.15 8.89 -2.90
N LEU A 128 8.13 8.58 -1.59
CA LEU A 128 7.71 9.55 -0.58
C LEU A 128 8.68 10.74 -0.46
N LYS A 129 10.00 10.51 -0.58
CA LYS A 129 10.99 11.59 -0.65
C LYS A 129 10.83 12.45 -1.90
N TRP A 130 10.53 11.83 -3.04
CA TRP A 130 10.19 12.55 -4.26
C TRP A 130 8.94 13.40 -4.08
N VAL A 131 7.90 12.89 -3.42
CA VAL A 131 6.73 13.71 -3.06
C VAL A 131 7.15 14.90 -2.18
N ALA A 132 7.96 14.65 -1.14
CA ALA A 132 8.43 15.67 -0.20
C ALA A 132 9.22 16.83 -0.85
N SER A 133 9.95 16.55 -1.95
CA SER A 133 10.74 17.58 -2.66
C SER A 133 9.87 18.64 -3.34
N HIS A 134 8.58 18.37 -3.55
CA HIS A 134 7.63 19.30 -4.16
C HIS A 134 7.04 20.30 -3.15
N ALA A 135 7.20 20.06 -1.85
CA ALA A 135 6.65 20.92 -0.80
C ALA A 135 7.36 22.29 -0.72
N ASN A 136 8.68 22.31 -0.94
CA ASN A 136 9.52 23.50 -0.77
C ASN A 136 9.83 24.23 -2.10
N GLY A 137 9.41 23.70 -3.24
CA GLY A 137 9.54 24.36 -4.55
C GLY A 137 10.95 24.44 -5.14
N ASP A 138 11.99 24.01 -4.42
CA ASP A 138 13.40 24.17 -4.83
C ASP A 138 13.87 23.10 -5.85
N ASP A 139 13.36 21.86 -5.78
CA ASP A 139 13.80 20.74 -6.63
C ASP A 139 12.66 19.95 -7.32
N GLY A 140 11.42 20.06 -6.81
CA GLY A 140 10.24 19.37 -7.36
C GLY A 140 9.41 20.28 -8.27
N HIS A 141 9.15 19.84 -9.51
CA HIS A 141 8.40 20.63 -10.52
C HIS A 141 7.11 19.98 -10.99
N GLU A 142 6.63 18.90 -10.36
CA GLU A 142 5.34 18.31 -10.69
C GLU A 142 4.17 19.27 -10.31
N PRO A 143 3.50 19.90 -11.28
CA PRO A 143 2.55 20.98 -11.00
C PRO A 143 1.36 20.54 -10.14
N TRP A 144 0.90 19.30 -10.26
CA TRP A 144 -0.27 18.85 -9.50
C TRP A 144 0.01 18.79 -8.00
N LEU A 145 1.21 18.35 -7.61
CA LEU A 145 1.62 18.33 -6.21
C LEU A 145 1.90 19.75 -5.70
N LYS A 146 2.60 20.55 -6.49
CA LYS A 146 2.95 21.93 -6.11
C LYS A 146 1.72 22.80 -5.91
N ASP A 147 0.80 22.77 -6.85
CA ASP A 147 -0.30 23.74 -6.94
C ASP A 147 -1.53 23.30 -6.16
N HIS A 148 -1.75 21.99 -5.98
CA HIS A 148 -2.99 21.48 -5.37
C HIS A 148 -2.80 20.70 -4.06
N ALA A 149 -1.62 20.17 -3.76
CA ALA A 149 -1.43 19.33 -2.56
C ALA A 149 -1.04 20.15 -1.32
N ASP A 150 -1.72 19.86 -0.20
CA ASP A 150 -1.37 20.33 1.15
C ASP A 150 -0.49 19.29 1.85
N PHE A 151 0.81 19.59 1.90
CA PHE A 151 1.82 18.75 2.51
C PHE A 151 1.71 18.66 4.04
N ASN A 152 0.89 19.51 4.69
CA ASN A 152 0.58 19.39 6.12
C ASN A 152 -0.62 18.46 6.40
N ARG A 153 -1.25 17.96 5.34
CA ARG A 153 -2.41 17.04 5.32
C ARG A 153 -2.07 15.79 4.51
N LEU A 154 -0.93 15.16 4.83
CA LEU A 154 -0.47 13.93 4.19
C LEU A 154 -1.06 12.69 4.88
N PHE A 155 -1.51 11.75 4.06
CA PHE A 155 -1.94 10.42 4.47
C PHE A 155 -1.18 9.37 3.64
N LEU A 156 -0.86 8.24 4.26
CA LEU A 156 -0.37 7.06 3.54
C LEU A 156 -1.44 5.97 3.58
N GLY A 157 -1.49 5.12 2.58
CA GLY A 157 -2.36 3.97 2.66
C GLY A 157 -2.04 2.91 1.64
N GLY A 158 -2.71 1.78 1.80
CA GLY A 158 -2.54 0.66 0.91
C GLY A 158 -3.32 -0.54 1.40
N ASP A 159 -3.39 -1.53 0.54
CA ASP A 159 -4.09 -2.77 0.81
C ASP A 159 -3.14 -3.96 0.83
N SER A 160 -3.43 -4.98 1.64
CA SER A 160 -2.63 -6.22 1.62
C SER A 160 -1.13 -5.92 1.79
N ALA A 161 -0.30 -6.30 0.82
CA ALA A 161 1.12 -5.94 0.77
C ALA A 161 1.38 -4.43 0.81
N GLY A 162 0.56 -3.62 0.13
CA GLY A 162 0.63 -2.17 0.15
C GLY A 162 0.25 -1.57 1.51
N GLY A 163 -0.68 -2.19 2.24
CA GLY A 163 -0.96 -1.83 3.64
C GLY A 163 0.23 -2.11 4.55
N ASN A 164 0.92 -3.23 4.33
CA ASN A 164 2.17 -3.52 5.00
C ASN A 164 3.26 -2.48 4.67
N ILE A 165 3.43 -2.09 3.40
CA ILE A 165 4.33 -1.00 3.00
C ILE A 165 3.98 0.31 3.70
N ALA A 166 2.71 0.73 3.67
CA ALA A 166 2.26 1.98 4.28
C ALA A 166 2.62 2.07 5.77
N HIS A 167 2.46 0.96 6.49
CA HIS A 167 2.87 0.84 7.90
C HIS A 167 4.37 1.09 8.10
N HIS A 168 5.23 0.39 7.34
CA HIS A 168 6.69 0.51 7.48
C HIS A 168 7.21 1.87 7.04
N ILE A 169 6.63 2.45 5.99
CA ILE A 169 6.95 3.82 5.58
C ILE A 169 6.55 4.83 6.67
N ALA A 170 5.41 4.64 7.35
CA ALA A 170 5.02 5.52 8.45
C ALA A 170 5.95 5.41 9.67
N ILE A 171 6.45 4.23 10.00
CA ILE A 171 7.50 4.06 11.02
C ILE A 171 8.76 4.81 10.58
N ARG A 172 9.18 4.64 9.32
CA ARG A 172 10.35 5.32 8.75
C ARG A 172 10.22 6.84 8.79
N VAL A 173 9.02 7.39 8.56
CA VAL A 173 8.74 8.83 8.74
C VAL A 173 9.00 9.28 10.18
N GLY A 174 8.58 8.52 11.20
CA GLY A 174 8.80 8.92 12.59
C GLY A 174 10.27 8.79 13.03
N LEU A 175 11.03 7.87 12.43
CA LEU A 175 12.46 7.68 12.69
C LEU A 175 13.36 8.68 11.95
N GLU A 176 13.19 8.83 10.64
CA GLU A 176 14.06 9.64 9.77
C GLU A 176 13.59 11.10 9.66
N LYS A 177 12.30 11.38 9.92
CA LYS A 177 11.60 12.67 9.72
C LYS A 177 11.58 13.14 8.26
N LEU A 178 10.49 13.82 7.90
CA LEU A 178 10.35 14.53 6.63
C LEU A 178 9.90 15.96 6.94
N ASP A 179 10.85 16.86 7.18
CA ASP A 179 10.57 18.20 7.74
C ASP A 179 9.62 19.07 6.89
N SER A 180 9.49 18.77 5.60
CA SER A 180 8.62 19.49 4.66
C SER A 180 7.19 18.97 4.60
N MET A 181 6.85 17.91 5.34
CA MET A 181 5.52 17.30 5.33
C MET A 181 5.07 16.88 6.73
N LYS A 182 3.75 16.87 6.96
CA LYS A 182 3.15 16.32 8.18
C LYS A 182 2.29 15.12 7.81
N LEU A 183 2.69 13.94 8.26
CA LEU A 183 1.89 12.72 8.15
C LEU A 183 0.81 12.70 9.24
N ASN A 184 -0.46 12.84 8.85
CA ASN A 184 -1.58 12.90 9.81
C ASN A 184 -2.13 11.53 10.14
N GLY A 185 -2.08 10.58 9.20
CA GLY A 185 -2.55 9.23 9.46
C GLY A 185 -2.27 8.25 8.35
N ILE A 186 -2.51 6.98 8.66
CA ILE A 186 -2.41 5.89 7.70
C ILE A 186 -3.69 5.05 7.62
N PHE A 187 -4.01 4.58 6.41
CA PHE A 187 -5.12 3.68 6.12
C PHE A 187 -4.59 2.32 5.66
N LEU A 188 -4.88 1.28 6.44
CA LEU A 188 -4.37 -0.08 6.26
C LEU A 188 -5.53 -1.02 5.94
N ALA A 189 -5.74 -1.36 4.67
CA ALA A 189 -6.80 -2.27 4.27
C ALA A 189 -6.32 -3.71 4.13
N CYS A 190 -6.94 -4.64 4.85
CA CYS A 190 -6.57 -6.06 4.89
C CYS A 190 -5.04 -6.27 4.97
N PRO A 191 -4.31 -5.58 5.88
CA PRO A 191 -2.86 -5.47 5.79
C PRO A 191 -2.19 -6.85 5.90
N PHE A 192 -1.14 -7.07 5.10
CA PHE A 192 -0.37 -8.31 5.04
C PHE A 192 0.55 -8.44 6.26
N PHE A 193 -0.06 -8.64 7.43
CA PHE A 193 0.62 -8.97 8.67
C PHE A 193 0.44 -10.45 8.99
N TRP A 194 1.46 -11.03 9.61
CA TRP A 194 1.44 -12.42 10.04
C TRP A 194 2.34 -12.61 11.26
N GLY A 195 2.42 -13.84 11.77
CA GLY A 195 3.30 -14.20 12.87
C GLY A 195 3.60 -15.68 12.88
N LYS A 196 4.70 -16.07 13.54
CA LYS A 196 5.06 -17.47 13.69
C LYS A 196 4.05 -18.25 14.53
N ASP A 197 3.65 -17.65 15.65
CA ASP A 197 2.70 -18.25 16.58
C ASP A 197 1.27 -17.87 16.17
N PRO A 198 0.36 -18.84 16.03
CA PRO A 198 -1.02 -18.58 15.65
C PRO A 198 -1.74 -17.80 16.75
N ILE A 199 -2.68 -16.94 16.34
CA ILE A 199 -3.60 -16.24 17.25
C ILE A 199 -5.03 -16.79 17.10
N ASP A 200 -5.89 -16.48 18.06
CA ASP A 200 -7.27 -16.96 18.06
C ASP A 200 -8.00 -16.60 16.75
N GLY A 201 -8.61 -17.61 16.13
CA GLY A 201 -9.35 -17.48 14.87
C GLY A 201 -8.54 -17.78 13.61
N GLU A 202 -7.20 -17.72 13.67
CA GLU A 202 -6.36 -18.30 12.62
C GLU A 202 -6.50 -19.81 12.68
N GLY A 203 -7.17 -20.40 11.70
CA GLY A 203 -7.30 -21.85 11.59
C GLY A 203 -5.96 -22.55 11.37
N GLU A 204 -5.97 -23.73 10.72
CA GLU A 204 -4.70 -24.40 10.39
C GLU A 204 -3.78 -23.50 9.56
N LYS A 205 -2.46 -23.60 9.84
CA LYS A 205 -1.41 -22.75 9.27
C LYS A 205 -1.63 -22.48 7.79
N LEU A 206 -1.73 -21.20 7.42
CA LEU A 206 -1.76 -20.79 6.03
C LEU A 206 -0.39 -20.88 5.41
N VAL A 207 -0.07 -22.10 4.97
CA VAL A 207 1.15 -22.45 4.23
C VAL A 207 1.39 -21.50 3.05
N VAL A 208 0.34 -20.93 2.44
CA VAL A 208 0.47 -20.00 1.31
C VAL A 208 1.06 -18.65 1.72
N ILE A 209 0.63 -18.04 2.83
CA ILE A 209 1.18 -16.76 3.33
C ILE A 209 2.65 -16.94 3.70
N GLU A 210 2.96 -18.01 4.44
CA GLU A 210 4.32 -18.31 4.85
C GLU A 210 5.24 -18.57 3.66
N LYS A 211 4.82 -19.41 2.71
CA LYS A 211 5.60 -19.68 1.50
C LYS A 211 5.81 -18.42 0.67
N LEU A 212 4.77 -17.60 0.51
CA LEU A 212 4.88 -16.36 -0.24
C LEU A 212 5.85 -15.40 0.43
N TRP A 213 5.74 -15.19 1.76
CA TRP A 213 6.64 -14.34 2.52
C TRP A 213 8.10 -14.76 2.38
N LEU A 214 8.40 -16.05 2.65
CA LEU A 214 9.75 -16.58 2.56
C LEU A 214 10.29 -16.56 1.12
N PHE A 215 9.41 -16.59 0.13
CA PHE A 215 9.78 -16.46 -1.28
C PHE A 215 10.14 -15.02 -1.65
N VAL A 216 9.32 -14.03 -1.25
CA VAL A 216 9.57 -12.62 -1.57
C VAL A 216 10.66 -11.99 -0.69
N ASN A 217 10.92 -12.56 0.49
CA ASN A 217 11.95 -12.14 1.43
C ASN A 217 12.80 -13.34 1.91
N PRO A 218 13.67 -13.91 1.07
CA PRO A 218 14.45 -15.10 1.43
C PRO A 218 15.50 -14.85 2.52
N ASN A 219 15.85 -13.58 2.76
CA ASN A 219 16.76 -13.17 3.83
C ASN A 219 16.04 -12.85 5.14
N SER A 220 14.72 -13.08 5.19
CA SER A 220 13.91 -12.85 6.37
C SER A 220 14.36 -13.71 7.55
N SER A 221 14.15 -13.21 8.76
CA SER A 221 14.23 -14.01 9.99
C SER A 221 13.03 -14.97 10.19
N GLY A 222 12.18 -15.10 9.17
CA GLY A 222 11.02 -15.98 9.12
C GLY A 222 9.73 -15.23 9.40
N LEU A 223 8.76 -15.89 10.01
CA LEU A 223 7.46 -15.29 10.32
C LEU A 223 7.47 -14.35 11.53
N ASP A 224 8.58 -14.26 12.24
CA ASP A 224 8.81 -13.28 13.31
C ASP A 224 9.67 -12.10 12.84
N ASP A 225 9.88 -12.00 11.53
CA ASP A 225 10.52 -10.84 10.94
C ASP A 225 9.67 -9.59 11.17
N PRO A 226 10.25 -8.49 11.69
CA PRO A 226 9.53 -7.23 11.92
C PRO A 226 8.74 -6.74 10.71
N LEU A 227 9.20 -7.04 9.49
CA LEU A 227 8.54 -6.58 8.28
C LEU A 227 7.16 -7.24 8.07
N ILE A 228 6.94 -8.48 8.55
CA ILE A 228 5.63 -9.15 8.47
C ILE A 228 4.92 -9.21 9.82
N ASN A 229 5.65 -9.17 10.93
CA ASN A 229 5.11 -9.31 12.28
C ASN A 229 5.34 -8.03 13.11
N PRO A 230 4.39 -7.08 13.13
CA PRO A 230 4.52 -5.84 13.89
C PRO A 230 4.76 -6.03 15.39
N VAL A 231 4.38 -7.19 15.96
CA VAL A 231 4.65 -7.51 17.38
C VAL A 231 6.14 -7.60 17.66
N LYS A 232 6.93 -7.96 16.65
CA LYS A 232 8.38 -8.13 16.74
C LYS A 232 9.15 -6.89 16.32
N ASP A 233 8.46 -5.83 15.87
CA ASP A 233 9.12 -4.59 15.46
C ASP A 233 9.49 -3.73 16.68
N PRO A 234 10.78 -3.53 16.97
CA PRO A 234 11.21 -2.68 18.07
C PRO A 234 10.89 -1.19 17.86
N ASN A 235 10.56 -0.78 16.63
CA ASN A 235 10.26 0.60 16.27
C ASN A 235 8.77 0.86 16.12
N LEU A 236 7.90 -0.06 16.52
CA LEU A 236 6.45 0.09 16.37
C LEU A 236 5.91 1.39 16.98
N SER A 237 6.45 1.80 18.14
CA SER A 237 6.07 3.06 18.80
C SER A 237 6.50 4.32 18.06
N SER A 238 7.37 4.18 17.06
CA SER A 238 7.95 5.26 16.26
C SER A 238 7.12 5.58 15.02
N LEU A 239 5.87 5.10 14.91
CA LEU A 239 4.95 5.53 13.86
C LEU A 239 4.84 7.07 13.83
N GLY A 240 5.23 7.67 12.72
CA GLY A 240 5.29 9.12 12.53
C GLY A 240 3.95 9.81 12.27
N CYS A 241 2.83 9.16 12.63
CA CYS A 241 1.47 9.64 12.38
C CYS A 241 0.64 9.67 13.66
N ASP A 242 -0.48 10.40 13.62
CA ASP A 242 -1.38 10.58 14.78
C ASP A 242 -2.59 9.63 14.75
N LYS A 243 -2.97 9.12 13.57
CA LYS A 243 -4.13 8.24 13.39
C LYS A 243 -3.82 7.04 12.50
N VAL A 244 -4.28 5.87 12.90
CA VAL A 244 -4.27 4.64 12.11
C VAL A 244 -5.70 4.16 11.94
N VAL A 245 -6.11 3.88 10.71
CA VAL A 245 -7.36 3.17 10.42
C VAL A 245 -7.00 1.82 9.83
N VAL A 246 -7.51 0.75 10.43
CA VAL A 246 -7.35 -0.62 9.94
C VAL A 246 -8.68 -1.10 9.43
N TYR A 247 -8.76 -1.40 8.14
CA TYR A 247 -9.95 -1.95 7.52
C TYR A 247 -9.75 -3.45 7.33
N VAL A 248 -10.67 -4.29 7.81
CA VAL A 248 -10.59 -5.75 7.66
C VAL A 248 -11.85 -6.30 7.00
N ALA A 249 -11.69 -7.35 6.19
CA ALA A 249 -12.80 -8.04 5.55
C ALA A 249 -13.12 -9.36 6.30
N GLY A 250 -14.38 -9.60 6.62
CA GLY A 250 -14.77 -10.69 7.53
C GLY A 250 -14.60 -12.10 6.97
N LYS A 251 -14.44 -12.27 5.65
CA LYS A 251 -14.05 -13.56 5.03
C LYS A 251 -12.55 -13.66 4.77
N ASP A 252 -11.80 -12.58 4.96
CA ASP A 252 -10.34 -12.60 4.85
C ASP A 252 -9.72 -13.22 6.09
N VAL A 253 -8.70 -14.04 5.90
CA VAL A 253 -7.94 -14.63 7.00
C VAL A 253 -6.98 -13.64 7.65
N LEU A 254 -6.47 -12.65 6.91
CA LEU A 254 -5.62 -11.60 7.49
C LEU A 254 -6.39 -10.70 8.46
N ARG A 255 -7.73 -10.77 8.48
CA ARG A 255 -8.56 -10.02 9.42
C ARG A 255 -8.15 -10.22 10.86
N PHE A 256 -7.78 -11.44 11.26
CA PHE A 256 -7.41 -11.73 12.64
C PHE A 256 -6.16 -10.95 13.04
N ARG A 257 -5.16 -10.87 12.15
CA ARG A 257 -3.96 -10.05 12.35
C ARG A 257 -4.26 -8.57 12.29
N GLY A 258 -5.15 -8.12 11.42
CA GLY A 258 -5.61 -6.73 11.37
C GLY A 258 -6.33 -6.29 12.66
N LEU A 259 -7.23 -7.13 13.19
CA LEU A 259 -7.90 -6.91 14.48
C LEU A 259 -6.88 -6.89 15.62
N TYR A 260 -5.99 -7.88 15.67
CA TYR A 260 -4.97 -8.01 16.70
C TYR A 260 -3.95 -6.86 16.67
N TYR A 261 -3.62 -6.34 15.49
CA TYR A 261 -2.70 -5.22 15.31
C TYR A 261 -3.15 -3.97 16.09
N LYS A 262 -4.47 -3.75 16.27
CA LYS A 262 -4.98 -2.68 17.14
C LYS A 262 -4.43 -2.81 18.56
N GLU A 263 -4.57 -3.99 19.16
CA GLU A 263 -4.09 -4.23 20.52
C GLU A 263 -2.57 -4.11 20.61
N VAL A 264 -1.86 -4.57 19.58
CA VAL A 264 -0.40 -4.50 19.50
C VAL A 264 0.06 -3.04 19.48
N LEU A 265 -0.61 -2.18 18.70
CA LEU A 265 -0.35 -0.74 18.69
C LEU A 265 -0.65 -0.07 20.04
N GLU A 266 -1.83 -0.34 20.62
CA GLU A 266 -2.23 0.24 21.91
C GLU A 266 -1.25 -0.14 23.04
N LYS A 267 -0.63 -1.32 22.96
CA LYS A 267 0.37 -1.80 23.93
C LYS A 267 1.81 -1.38 23.59
N SER A 268 2.07 -0.82 22.41
CA SER A 268 3.42 -0.48 21.94
C SER A 268 4.01 0.77 22.59
N GLY A 269 3.17 1.63 23.17
CA GLY A 269 3.57 2.96 23.63
C GLY A 269 3.48 4.06 22.57
N TRP A 270 3.02 3.75 21.35
CA TRP A 270 2.60 4.75 20.37
C TRP A 270 1.46 5.61 20.93
N LEU A 271 1.54 6.93 20.73
CA LEU A 271 0.65 7.91 21.37
C LEU A 271 -0.56 8.32 20.52
N GLY A 272 -0.67 7.79 19.30
CA GLY A 272 -1.79 8.09 18.39
C GLY A 272 -3.05 7.28 18.69
N THR A 273 -3.99 7.34 17.76
CA THR A 273 -5.27 6.61 17.85
C THR A 273 -5.39 5.57 16.76
N VAL A 274 -5.86 4.37 17.12
CA VAL A 274 -6.14 3.29 16.17
C VAL A 274 -7.63 2.95 16.15
N GLU A 275 -8.20 2.99 14.96
CA GLU A 275 -9.58 2.61 14.67
C GLU A 275 -9.60 1.37 13.78
N VAL A 276 -10.57 0.49 13.99
CA VAL A 276 -10.74 -0.72 13.21
C VAL A 276 -12.15 -0.77 12.65
N VAL A 277 -12.25 -1.00 11.34
CA VAL A 277 -13.50 -1.15 10.61
C VAL A 277 -13.56 -2.56 10.05
N GLU A 278 -14.65 -3.28 10.28
CA GLU A 278 -14.83 -4.65 9.79
C GLU A 278 -16.02 -4.73 8.81
N ALA A 279 -15.73 -5.17 7.59
CA ALA A 279 -16.72 -5.50 6.57
C ALA A 279 -17.04 -7.01 6.62
N LYS A 280 -17.99 -7.38 7.48
CA LYS A 280 -18.20 -8.77 7.93
C LYS A 280 -18.39 -9.82 6.83
N ASP A 281 -19.07 -9.46 5.74
CA ASP A 281 -19.42 -10.41 4.68
C ASP A 281 -18.54 -10.31 3.44
N GLU A 282 -17.46 -9.56 3.52
CA GLU A 282 -16.61 -9.25 2.38
C GLU A 282 -15.36 -10.12 2.29
N ALA A 283 -14.88 -10.33 1.06
CA ALA A 283 -13.63 -11.02 0.77
C ALA A 283 -12.42 -10.08 0.87
N HIS A 284 -11.21 -10.65 0.86
CA HIS A 284 -9.96 -9.90 0.85
C HIS A 284 -9.96 -8.84 -0.26
N VAL A 285 -9.81 -7.56 0.11
CA VAL A 285 -9.70 -6.44 -0.83
C VAL A 285 -10.89 -6.37 -1.81
N PHE A 286 -12.10 -6.72 -1.32
CA PHE A 286 -13.32 -6.79 -2.12
C PHE A 286 -13.64 -5.50 -2.90
N TYR A 287 -13.29 -4.33 -2.36
CA TYR A 287 -13.60 -3.02 -2.95
C TYR A 287 -12.95 -2.77 -4.31
N LEU A 288 -11.93 -3.55 -4.70
CA LEU A 288 -11.36 -3.54 -6.05
C LEU A 288 -12.26 -4.22 -7.09
N SER A 289 -13.15 -5.11 -6.65
CA SER A 289 -14.06 -5.89 -7.52
C SER A 289 -15.54 -5.54 -7.33
N ALA A 290 -15.91 -5.01 -6.17
CA ALA A 290 -17.27 -4.69 -5.76
C ALA A 290 -17.42 -3.19 -5.45
N THR A 291 -17.01 -2.33 -6.40
CA THR A 291 -16.93 -0.85 -6.25
C THR A 291 -18.25 -0.14 -5.96
N GLU A 292 -19.38 -0.86 -5.99
CA GLU A 292 -20.74 -0.33 -5.80
C GLU A 292 -21.36 -0.70 -4.43
N THR A 293 -20.65 -1.46 -3.58
CA THR A 293 -21.15 -1.78 -2.23
C THR A 293 -20.90 -0.63 -1.26
N GLU A 294 -21.79 -0.40 -0.28
CA GLU A 294 -21.59 0.63 0.77
C GLU A 294 -20.29 0.40 1.54
N ASN A 295 -19.85 -0.85 1.67
CA ASN A 295 -18.61 -1.21 2.33
C ASN A 295 -17.36 -0.79 1.53
N ALA A 296 -17.46 -0.59 0.21
CA ALA A 296 -16.30 -0.35 -0.66
C ALA A 296 -15.76 1.09 -0.64
N MET A 297 -16.29 1.94 0.24
CA MET A 297 -15.94 3.36 0.39
C MET A 297 -15.38 3.65 1.78
#